data_AF-A0A4R1ANT5-F1
#
_entry.id   AF-A0A4R1ANT5-F1
#
_cell.length_a   1.000
_cell.length_b   1.000
_cell.length_c   1.000
_cell.angle_alpha   90.00
_cell.angle_beta   90.00
_cell.angle_gamma   90.00
#
_symmetry.space_group_name_H-M   'P 1'
#
loop_
_entity.id
_entity.type
_entity.pdbx_description
1 polymer ?
#
loop_
_entity_poly.entity_id
_entity_poly.type
_entity_poly.pdbx_seq_one_letter_code
_entity_poly.pdbx_strand_id
1 'polypeptide(L)' 'MQLLILLYLASILSGFALINVPTSAIITPGIANFFDIVGGIAIVVFSFVLLYHGIKSLIKK' A
#
# COMPACT_ATOMS: atom_id res chain seq x y z
N MET A 1 -14.02 13.58 -5.88
CA MET A 1 -12.61 13.87 -5.48
C MET A 1 -12.21 13.18 -4.16
N GLN A 2 -13.07 13.15 -3.13
CA GLN A 2 -12.82 12.46 -1.84
C GLN A 2 -12.61 10.93 -1.97
N LEU A 3 -13.34 10.27 -2.87
CA LEU A 3 -13.27 8.81 -3.06
C LEU A 3 -11.87 8.32 -3.49
N LEU A 4 -11.14 9.12 -4.27
CA LEU A 4 -9.82 8.73 -4.77
C LEU A 4 -8.81 8.66 -3.62
N ILE A 5 -8.82 9.65 -2.70
CA ILE A 5 -7.94 9.66 -1.53
C ILE A 5 -8.19 8.44 -0.63
N LEU A 6 -9.47 8.07 -0.42
CA LEU A 6 -9.86 6.89 0.34
C LEU A 6 -9.43 5.60 -0.34
N LEU A 7 -9.50 5.53 -1.67
CA LEU A 7 -9.05 4.38 -2.45
C LEU A 7 -7.53 4.17 -2.34
N TYR A 8 -6.75 5.25 -2.40
CA TYR A 8 -5.31 5.18 -2.18
C TYR A 8 -4.97 4.77 -0.74
N LEU A 9 -5.69 5.29 0.26
CA LEU A 9 -5.51 4.90 1.66
C LEU A 9 -5.85 3.42 1.89
N ALA A 10 -6.95 2.94 1.31
CA ALA A 10 -7.34 1.54 1.34
C ALA A 10 -6.31 0.63 0.65
N SER A 11 -5.69 1.10 -0.44
CA SER A 11 -4.63 0.37 -1.13
C SER A 11 -3.35 0.26 -0.29
N ILE A 12 -2.95 1.34 0.40
CA ILE A 12 -1.82 1.30 1.34
C ILE A 12 -2.11 0.35 2.50
N LEU A 13 -3.32 0.41 3.06
CA LEU A 13 -3.74 -0.46 4.15
C LEU A 13 -3.78 -1.94 3.72
N SER A 14 -4.21 -2.21 2.49
CA SER A 14 -4.17 -3.55 1.88
C SER A 14 -2.73 -4.03 1.69
N GLY A 15 -1.80 -3.17 1.28
CA GLY A 15 -0.37 -3.51 1.19
C GLY A 15 0.23 -3.87 2.55
N PHE A 16 -0.15 -3.14 3.60
CA PHE A 16 0.24 -3.44 4.98
C PHE A 16 -0.36 -4.77 5.49
N ALA A 17 -1.62 -5.03 5.15
CA ALA A 17 -2.29 -6.29 5.47
C ALA A 17 -1.63 -7.47 4.75
N LEU A 18 -1.13 -7.26 3.53
CA LEU A 18 -0.41 -8.28 2.75
C LEU A 18 0.92 -8.68 3.39
N ILE A 19 1.67 -7.72 3.94
CA ILE A 19 2.92 -7.97 4.66
C ILE A 19 2.66 -8.65 6.02
N ASN A 20 1.57 -8.29 6.70
CA ASN A 20 1.23 -8.84 8.02
C ASN A 20 0.48 -10.18 7.96
N VAL A 21 0.41 -10.85 6.80
CA VAL A 21 -0.23 -12.17 6.71
C VAL A 21 0.60 -13.20 7.50
N PRO A 22 0.00 -13.88 8.50
CA PRO A 22 0.72 -14.87 9.29
C PRO A 22 1.16 -16.04 8.41
N THR A 23 2.47 -16.13 8.20
CA THR A 23 3.12 -17.14 7.37
C THR A 23 3.00 -18.54 7.96
N SER A 24 2.84 -18.61 9.28
CA SER A 24 2.68 -19.82 10.08
C SER A 24 1.36 -20.56 9.85
N ALA A 25 0.34 -19.95 9.23
CA ALA A 25 -0.98 -20.55 9.12
C ALA A 25 -1.20 -21.34 7.81
N ILE A 26 -0.69 -20.88 6.66
CA ILE A 26 -0.92 -21.53 5.34
C ILE A 26 0.27 -21.37 4.36
N ILE A 27 1.29 -20.53 4.65
CA ILE A 27 2.16 -19.97 3.60
C ILE A 27 3.60 -20.51 3.70
N THR A 28 4.06 -21.23 2.67
CA THR A 28 5.46 -21.65 2.51
C THR A 28 6.39 -20.42 2.57
N PRO A 29 7.58 -20.49 3.20
CA PRO A 29 8.50 -19.35 3.36
C PRO A 29 8.88 -18.63 2.05
N GLY A 30 8.81 -19.30 0.90
CA GLY A 30 9.01 -18.66 -0.40
C GLY A 30 7.91 -17.67 -0.79
N ILE A 31 6.64 -17.97 -0.48
CA ILE A 31 5.51 -17.07 -0.77
C ILE A 31 5.48 -15.92 0.24
N ALA A 32 5.89 -16.16 1.49
CA ALA A 32 6.01 -15.10 2.49
C ALA A 32 6.89 -13.95 2.01
N ASN A 33 8.08 -14.28 1.49
CA ASN A 33 9.02 -13.29 0.97
C ASN A 33 8.45 -12.56 -0.27
N PHE A 34 7.66 -13.26 -1.10
CA PHE A 34 6.96 -12.63 -2.23
C PHE A 34 5.91 -11.62 -1.76
N PHE A 35 5.11 -11.95 -0.73
CA PHE A 35 4.10 -11.04 -0.17
C PHE A 35 4.74 -9.79 0.45
N ASP A 36 5.89 -9.95 1.12
CA ASP A 36 6.67 -8.83 1.67
C ASP A 36 7.14 -7.86 0.58
N ILE A 37 7.73 -8.40 -0.49
CA ILE A 37 8.22 -7.62 -1.63
C ILE A 37 7.06 -6.91 -2.34
N VAL A 38 5.99 -7.63 -2.66
CA VAL A 38 4.83 -7.07 -3.38
C VAL A 38 4.09 -6.05 -2.53
N GLY A 39 3.88 -6.35 -1.24
CA GLY A 39 3.26 -5.44 -0.29
C GLY A 39 4.09 -4.16 -0.11
N GLY A 40 5.41 -4.31 0.02
CA GLY A 40 6.34 -3.18 0.11
C GLY A 40 6.29 -2.28 -1.13
N ILE A 41 6.37 -2.87 -2.33
CA ILE A 41 6.26 -2.13 -3.60
C ILE A 41 4.90 -1.42 -3.69
N ALA A 42 3.81 -2.10 -3.34
CA ALA A 42 2.48 -1.52 -3.34
C ALA A 42 2.39 -0.30 -2.41
N ILE A 43 2.89 -0.41 -1.17
CA ILE A 43 2.90 0.70 -0.21
C ILE A 43 3.71 1.87 -0.77
N VAL A 44 4.91 1.62 -1.30
CA VAL A 44 5.78 2.68 -1.83
C VAL A 44 5.11 3.39 -2.99
N VAL A 45 4.61 2.67 -3.99
CA VAL A 45 3.98 3.26 -5.18
C VAL A 45 2.72 4.04 -4.81
N PHE A 46 1.80 3.45 -4.03
CA PHE A 46 0.56 4.14 -3.64
C PHE A 46 0.82 5.33 -2.70
N SER A 47 1.80 5.24 -1.80
CA SER A 47 2.20 6.36 -0.94
C SER A 47 2.81 7.50 -1.74
N PHE A 48 3.61 7.20 -2.77
CA PHE A 48 4.19 8.22 -3.65
C PHE A 48 3.11 9.00 -4.40
N VAL A 49 2.10 8.29 -4.91
CA VAL A 49 0.97 8.92 -5.61
C VAL A 49 0.11 9.74 -4.66
N LEU A 50 -0.13 9.28 -3.43
CA LEU A 50 -0.80 10.08 -2.40
C LEU A 50 -0.05 11.35 -2.05
N LEU A 51 1.26 11.26 -1.81
CA LEU A 51 2.08 12.43 -1.53
C LEU A 51 2.04 13.42 -2.69
N TYR A 52 2.14 12.93 -3.93
CA TYR A 52 2.03 13.80 -5.10
C TYR A 52 0.67 14.49 -5.17
N HIS A 53 -0.44 13.76 -4.96
CA HIS A 53 -1.79 14.35 -4.93
C HIS A 53 -1.99 15.32 -3.75
N GLY A 54 -1.46 14.99 -2.57
CA GLY A 54 -1.51 15.83 -1.38
C GLY A 54 -0.76 17.13 -1.58
N ILE A 55 0.48 17.08 -2.08
CA ILE A 55 1.29 18.24 -2.44
C ILE A 55 0.57 19.07 -3.51
N LYS A 56 0.05 18.45 -4.57
CA LYS A 56 -0.69 19.15 -5.62
C LYS A 56 -1.97 19.79 -5.10
N SER A 57 -2.63 19.20 -4.11
CA SER A 57 -3.80 19.77 -3.43
C SER A 57 -3.44 20.94 -2.51
N LEU A 58 -2.26 20.90 -1.89
CA LEU A 58 -1.75 22.01 -1.07
C LEU A 58 -1.26 23.18 -1.94
N ILE A 59 -0.65 22.87 -3.10
CA ILE A 59 -0.14 23.85 -4.07
C ILE A 59 -1.27 24.44 -4.93
N LYS A 60 -2.36 23.71 -5.20
CA LYS A 60 -3.56 24.24 -5.88
C LYS A 60 -4.48 25.04 -4.94
N LYS A 61 -3.90 25.75 -3.97
CA LYS A 61 -4.56 26.82 -3.25
C LYS A 61 -3.95 28.15 -3.65
#